data_AF-A0A8T6YFC3-F1
#
_entry.id   AF-A0A8T6YFC3-F1
#
_cell.length_a   1.000
_cell.length_b   1.000
_cell.length_c   1.000
_cell.angle_alpha   90.00
_cell.angle_beta   90.00
_cell.angle_gamma   90.00
#
_symmetry.space_group_name_H-M   'P 1'
#
loop_
_entity.id
_entity.type
_entity.pdbx_description
1 polymer ?
#
loop_
_entity_poly.entity_id
_entity_poly.type
_entity_poly.pdbx_seq_one_letter_code
_entity_poly.pdbx_strand_id
1 'polypeptide(L)'
;MAAVEFKVPTWVEKRYSLLWDSFSDSEFNIEQAAKILEEKNKDKREEIPVYLSEIRKAGWLTDEPDPSDARKRIYKLKEEIQLAI
;
A
#
# COMPACT_ATOMS: atom_id res chain seq x y z
N MET A 1 -1.88 6.61 26.31
CA MET A 1 -1.97 5.31 25.60
C MET A 1 -0.66 5.12 24.87
N ALA A 2 0.01 3.98 25.05
CA ALA A 2 1.34 3.73 24.51
C ALA A 2 1.32 3.82 22.98
N ALA A 3 2.03 4.78 22.41
CA ALA A 3 2.37 4.76 21.00
C ALA A 3 3.29 3.55 20.81
N VAL A 4 2.76 2.49 20.20
CA VAL A 4 3.56 1.33 19.81
C VAL A 4 4.49 1.82 18.71
N GLU A 5 5.80 1.80 18.95
CA GLU A 5 6.80 1.93 17.89
C GLU A 5 6.66 0.75 16.93
N PHE A 6 5.74 0.86 15.97
CA PHE A 6 5.61 -0.10 14.89
C PHE A 6 6.74 0.21 13.91
N LYS A 7 7.91 -0.40 14.14
CA LYS A 7 9.02 -0.32 13.18
C LYS A 7 8.59 -1.09 11.93
N VAL A 8 8.10 -0.34 10.94
CA VAL A 8 7.65 -0.93 9.68
C VAL A 8 8.85 -1.60 9.02
N PRO A 9 8.73 -2.85 8.54
CA PRO A 9 9.84 -3.50 7.88
C PRO A 9 10.29 -2.73 6.65
N THR A 10 11.61 -2.65 6.41
CA THR A 10 12.19 -1.92 5.27
C THR A 10 11.69 -2.42 3.91
N TRP A 11 11.27 -3.69 3.84
CA TRP A 11 10.70 -4.27 2.63
C TRP A 11 9.28 -3.74 2.35
N VAL A 12 8.53 -3.34 3.37
CA VAL A 12 7.21 -2.68 3.25
C VAL A 12 7.40 -1.24 2.81
N GLU A 13 8.32 -0.52 3.45
CA GLU A 13 8.70 0.86 3.10
C GLU A 13 9.10 0.96 1.63
N LYS A 14 10.00 0.10 1.15
CA LYS A 14 10.43 0.08 -0.24
C LYS A 14 9.25 -0.03 -1.22
N ARG A 15 8.29 -0.90 -0.94
CA ARG A 15 7.12 -1.12 -1.80
C ARG A 15 6.13 0.03 -1.72
N TYR A 16 5.94 0.59 -0.53
CA TYR A 16 5.20 1.83 -0.36
C TYR A 16 5.79 2.93 -1.25
N SER A 17 7.10 3.18 -1.18
CA SER A 17 7.76 4.21 -2.00
C SER A 17 7.55 3.98 -3.50
N LEU A 18 7.66 2.75 -3.98
CA LEU A 18 7.43 2.42 -5.40
C LEU A 18 5.99 2.70 -5.86
N LEU A 19 5.01 2.38 -5.00
CA LEU A 19 3.61 2.67 -5.26
C LEU A 19 3.34 4.18 -5.16
N TRP A 20 3.94 4.87 -4.18
CA TRP A 20 3.83 6.31 -3.98
C TRP A 20 4.36 7.11 -5.16
N ASP A 21 5.52 6.73 -5.69
CA ASP A 21 6.10 7.34 -6.89
C ASP A 21 5.23 7.14 -8.14
N SER A 22 4.36 6.12 -8.14
CA SER A 22 3.53 5.77 -9.30
C SER A 22 2.10 6.31 -9.22
N PHE A 23 1.51 6.34 -8.02
CA PHE A 23 0.11 6.70 -7.80
C PHE A 23 -0.04 7.98 -6.96
N SER A 24 0.89 8.25 -6.04
CA SER A 24 0.80 9.33 -5.07
C SER A 24 -0.58 9.33 -4.38
N ASP A 25 -1.36 10.40 -4.52
CA ASP A 25 -2.72 10.51 -3.97
C ASP A 25 -3.83 9.91 -4.86
N SER A 26 -3.47 9.26 -5.97
CA SER A 26 -4.44 8.63 -6.86
C SER A 26 -4.89 7.27 -6.33
N GLU A 27 -6.14 6.93 -6.62
CA GLU A 27 -6.70 5.63 -6.35
C GLU A 27 -6.20 4.57 -7.35
N PHE A 28 -6.05 3.34 -6.89
CA PHE A 28 -5.63 2.21 -7.73
C PHE A 28 -6.24 0.90 -7.25
N ASN A 29 -6.32 -0.08 -8.13
CA ASN A 29 -6.75 -1.44 -7.80
C ASN A 29 -5.56 -2.40 -7.63
N ILE A 30 -5.85 -3.63 -7.22
CA ILE A 30 -4.82 -4.64 -6.99
C ILE A 30 -4.00 -4.99 -8.24
N GLU A 31 -4.59 -4.93 -9.43
CA GLU A 31 -3.90 -5.24 -10.68
C GLU A 31 -2.90 -4.14 -11.06
N GLN A 32 -3.27 -2.89 -10.82
CA GLN A 32 -2.38 -1.74 -11.01
C GLN A 32 -1.21 -1.80 -10.03
N ALA A 33 -1.46 -2.11 -8.75
CA ALA A 33 -0.39 -2.31 -7.76
C ALA A 33 0.56 -3.45 -8.17
N ALA A 34 0.00 -4.58 -8.59
CA ALA A 34 0.76 -5.73 -9.04
C ALA A 34 1.67 -5.38 -10.20
N LYS A 35 1.16 -4.66 -11.21
CA LYS A 35 1.95 -4.22 -12.36
C LYS A 35 3.17 -3.41 -11.92
N ILE A 36 3.00 -2.41 -11.05
CA ILE A 36 4.10 -1.56 -10.59
C ILE A 36 5.16 -2.37 -9.82
N LEU A 37 4.73 -3.23 -8.89
CA LEU A 37 5.63 -4.01 -8.05
C LEU A 37 6.33 -5.14 -8.80
N GLU A 38 5.64 -5.79 -9.74
CA GLU A 38 6.23 -6.76 -10.68
C GLU A 38 7.29 -6.08 -11.57
N GLU A 39 6.97 -4.93 -12.16
CA GLU A 39 7.88 -4.23 -13.09
C GLU A 39 9.11 -3.68 -12.37
N LYS A 40 8.91 -2.97 -11.24
CA LYS A 40 9.96 -2.21 -10.55
C LYS A 40 10.72 -3.01 -9.49
N ASN A 41 10.12 -4.01 -8.88
CA ASN A 41 10.72 -4.77 -7.77
C ASN A 41 10.79 -6.29 -8.04
N LYS A 42 10.27 -6.78 -9.16
CA LYS A 42 10.18 -8.21 -9.51
C LYS A 42 9.40 -9.03 -8.48
N ASP A 43 8.45 -8.38 -7.82
CA ASP A 43 7.55 -9.04 -6.89
C ASP A 43 6.63 -10.02 -7.62
N LYS A 44 6.23 -11.10 -6.95
CA LYS A 44 5.26 -12.04 -7.51
C LYS A 44 3.84 -11.54 -7.28
N ARG A 45 2.97 -11.70 -8.28
CA ARG A 45 1.56 -11.30 -8.22
C ARG A 45 0.80 -11.85 -7.00
N GLU A 46 1.13 -13.08 -6.61
CA GLU A 46 0.53 -13.79 -5.47
C GLU A 46 0.86 -13.17 -4.11
N GLU A 47 1.96 -12.42 -4.01
CA GLU A 47 2.42 -11.78 -2.77
C GLU A 47 1.89 -10.35 -2.61
N ILE A 48 1.42 -9.73 -3.69
CA ILE A 48 0.89 -8.35 -3.71
C ILE A 48 -0.22 -8.12 -2.65
N PRO A 49 -1.21 -9.03 -2.46
CA PRO A 49 -2.20 -8.84 -1.40
C PRO A 49 -1.59 -8.77 0.00
N VAL A 50 -0.51 -9.53 0.26
CA VAL A 50 0.22 -9.51 1.53
C VAL A 50 0.89 -8.16 1.71
N TYR A 51 1.56 -7.65 0.68
CA TYR A 51 2.24 -6.36 0.72
C TYR A 51 1.27 -5.22 1.00
N LEU A 52 0.14 -5.16 0.29
CA LEU A 52 -0.90 -4.14 0.53
C LEU A 52 -1.47 -4.24 1.95
N SER A 53 -1.66 -5.45 2.48
CA SER A 53 -2.12 -5.66 3.85
C SER A 53 -1.14 -5.12 4.90
N GLU A 54 0.16 -5.34 4.72
CA GLU A 54 1.18 -4.81 5.63
C GLU A 54 1.32 -3.30 5.55
N ILE A 55 1.27 -2.70 4.34
CA ILE A 55 1.25 -1.23 4.17
C ILE A 55 -0.01 -0.64 4.84
N ARG A 56 -1.15 -1.32 4.74
CA ARG A 56 -2.38 -0.92 5.44
C ARG A 56 -2.24 -0.97 6.95
N LYS A 57 -1.65 -2.05 7.49
CA LYS A 57 -1.39 -2.18 8.93
C LYS A 57 -0.42 -1.12 9.45
N ALA A 58 0.51 -0.67 8.60
CA ALA A 58 1.38 0.47 8.87
C ALA A 58 0.66 1.83 8.83
N GLY A 59 -0.60 1.88 8.37
CA GLY A 59 -1.40 3.11 8.31
C GLY A 59 -1.19 3.95 7.04
N TRP A 60 -0.34 3.51 6.11
CA TRP A 60 0.03 4.25 4.90
C TRP A 60 -0.87 3.98 3.68
N LEU A 61 -1.88 3.13 3.87
CA LEU A 61 -2.81 2.77 2.81
C LEU A 61 -4.20 2.56 3.39
N THR A 62 -5.20 3.01 2.64
CA THR A 62 -6.61 2.70 2.88
C THR A 62 -7.17 1.90 1.72
N ASP A 63 -8.22 1.14 2.01
CA ASP A 63 -8.96 0.39 1.03
C ASP A 63 -10.46 0.62 1.22
N GLU A 64 -11.18 0.70 0.12
CA GLU A 64 -12.63 0.80 0.08
C GLU A 64 -13.18 -0.22 -0.93
N PRO A 65 -14.40 -0.74 -0.74
CA PRO A 65 -15.06 -1.56 -1.76
C PRO A 65 -15.25 -0.76 -3.04
N ASP A 66 -15.00 -1.39 -4.19
CA ASP A 66 -15.30 -0.76 -5.48
C ASP A 66 -16.82 -0.57 -5.61
N PRO A 67 -17.32 0.65 -5.89
CA PRO A 67 -18.75 0.91 -6.00
C PRO A 67 -19.43 0.17 -7.15
N SER A 68 -18.66 -0.30 -8.14
CA SER A 68 -19.15 -1.04 -9.32
C SER A 68 -19.12 -2.56 -9.12
N ASP A 69 -18.20 -3.08 -8.30
CA ASP A 69 -18.12 -4.51 -7.94
C ASP A 69 -17.57 -4.65 -6.52
N ALA A 70 -18.45 -4.91 -5.55
CA ALA A 70 -18.08 -5.03 -4.14
C ALA A 70 -17.05 -6.14 -3.83
N ARG A 71 -16.74 -7.03 -4.79
CA ARG A 71 -15.68 -8.04 -4.67
C ARG A 71 -14.29 -7.45 -4.93
N LYS A 72 -14.22 -6.27 -5.54
CA LYS A 72 -12.99 -5.54 -5.81
C LYS A 72 -12.76 -4.48 -4.73
N ARG A 73 -11.50 -4.11 -4.59
CA ARG A 73 -11.05 -3.06 -3.67
C ARG A 73 -10.34 -1.98 -4.45
N ILE A 74 -10.66 -0.74 -4.08
CA ILE A 74 -9.95 0.45 -4.49
C ILE A 74 -9.06 0.85 -3.33
N TYR A 75 -7.78 1.04 -3.61
CA TYR A 75 -6.75 1.41 -2.67
C TYR A 75 -6.37 2.85 -2.89
N LYS A 76 -6.01 3.53 -1.80
CA LYS A 76 -5.45 4.87 -1.82
C LYS A 76 -4.30 4.93 -0.84
N LEU A 77 -3.14 5.39 -1.29
CA LEU A 77 -2.03 5.65 -0.38
C LEU A 77 -2.33 6.90 0.43
N LYS A 78 -1.79 6.93 1.63
CA LYS A 78 -1.75 8.14 2.45
C LYS A 78 -0.34 8.67 2.44
N GLU A 79 -0.21 9.98 2.47
CA GLU A 79 1.05 10.59 2.88
C GLU A 79 1.49 9.92 4.19
N GLU A 80 2.78 9.68 4.32
CA GLU A 80 3.37 9.33 5.60
C GLU A 80 3.00 10.47 6.54
N ILE A 81 1.95 10.27 7.35
CA ILE A 81 1.72 11.12 8.51
C ILE A 81 2.87 10.72 9.44
N GLN A 82 4.03 11.31 9.19
CA GLN A 82 5.00 11.52 10.23
C GLN A 82 4.21 12.30 11.27
N LEU A 83 3.77 11.59 12.30
CA LEU A 83 3.57 12.17 13.62
C LEU A 83 4.95 12.73 13.99
N ALA A 84 5.22 13.91 13.46
CA ALA A 84 6.30 14.76 13.87
C ALA A 84 6.13 14.92 15.37
N ILE A 85 7.17 14.46 16.06
CA ILE A 85 7.38 14.45 17.50
C ILE A 85 7.10 15.84 18.08
#